data_AF-A0A174PQV0-F1
#
_entry.id   AF-A0A174PQV0-F1
#
_cell.length_a   1.000
_cell.length_b   1.000
_cell.length_c   1.000
_cell.angle_alpha   90.00
_cell.angle_beta   90.00
_cell.angle_gamma   90.00
#
_symmetry.space_group_name_H-M   'P 1'
#
loop_
_entity.id
_entity.type
_entity.pdbx_description
1 polymer ?
#
loop_
_entity_poly.entity_id
_entity_poly.type
_entity_poly.pdbx_seq_one_letter_code
_entity_poly.pdbx_strand_id
1 'polypeptide(L)'
;MFTIEAAALTHDIGIHFCEEKYGDCNGKLQEKEGPAIAEKLLRKLGFEQEVSERVQYLIAHHHTYNNIDGIDYQILVEADFLVNIMEDGLSKEAALKAYHNIFKTSCGKMICREMFDITR
;
A
#
# COMPACT_ATOMS: atom_id res chain seq x y z
N MET A 1 7.80 -16.70 -0.29
CA MET A 1 6.88 -16.46 -1.43
C MET A 1 5.56 -15.78 -1.03
N PHE A 2 5.29 -15.50 0.26
CA PHE A 2 3.99 -14.93 0.70
C PHE A 2 4.03 -13.44 1.09
N THR A 3 5.18 -12.77 1.03
CA THR A 3 5.34 -11.42 1.61
C THR A 3 4.41 -10.39 1.00
N ILE A 4 4.37 -10.28 -0.33
CA ILE A 4 3.56 -9.27 -1.01
C ILE A 4 2.06 -9.55 -0.87
N GLU A 5 1.67 -10.83 -0.91
CA GLU A 5 0.26 -11.23 -0.75
C GLU A 5 -0.23 -10.95 0.67
N ALA A 6 0.57 -11.31 1.68
CA ALA A 6 0.27 -10.99 3.07
C ALA A 6 0.18 -9.48 3.29
N ALA A 7 1.14 -8.71 2.77
CA ALA A 7 1.12 -7.25 2.86
C ALA A 7 -0.11 -6.65 2.16
N ALA A 8 -0.46 -7.11 0.97
CA ALA A 8 -1.66 -6.64 0.27
C ALA A 8 -2.94 -6.89 1.07
N LEU A 9 -3.05 -8.05 1.73
CA LEU A 9 -4.20 -8.38 2.58
C LEU A 9 -4.24 -7.58 3.90
N THR A 10 -3.10 -7.03 4.35
CA THR A 10 -2.99 -6.42 5.69
C THR A 10 -2.51 -4.97 5.69
N HIS A 11 -2.29 -4.32 4.55
CA HIS A 11 -1.70 -2.97 4.49
C HIS A 11 -2.49 -1.95 5.33
N ASP A 12 -3.81 -2.01 5.24
CA ASP A 12 -4.75 -1.15 5.96
C ASP A 12 -5.25 -1.71 7.30
N ILE A 13 -4.59 -2.72 7.86
CA ILE A 13 -5.03 -3.36 9.12
C ILE A 13 -5.09 -2.38 10.32
N GLY A 14 -4.48 -1.20 10.19
CA GLY A 14 -4.50 -0.12 11.17
C GLY A 14 -5.81 0.68 11.24
N ILE A 15 -6.65 0.68 10.19
CA ILE A 15 -7.79 1.61 10.06
C ILE A 15 -8.67 1.64 11.31
N HIS A 16 -9.29 0.51 11.66
CA HIS A 16 -10.26 0.47 12.76
C HIS A 16 -9.64 0.83 14.11
N PHE A 17 -8.40 0.41 14.35
CA PHE A 17 -7.70 0.77 15.58
C PHE A 17 -7.44 2.28 15.65
N CYS A 18 -7.07 2.90 14.53
CA CYS A 18 -6.88 4.34 14.45
C CYS A 18 -8.20 5.09 14.65
N GLU A 19 -9.29 4.65 14.01
CA GLU A 19 -10.64 5.22 14.20
C GLU A 19 -11.07 5.19 15.68
N GLU A 20 -10.93 4.04 16.35
CA GLU A 20 -11.30 3.88 17.75
C GLU A 20 -10.44 4.72 18.71
N LYS A 21 -9.14 4.78 18.46
CA LYS A 21 -8.17 5.44 19.36
C LYS A 21 -8.06 6.95 19.14
N TYR A 22 -8.17 7.39 17.90
CA TYR A 22 -7.89 8.78 17.48
C TYR A 22 -9.09 9.51 16.90
N GLY A 23 -10.16 8.80 16.51
CA GLY A 23 -11.26 9.38 15.73
C GLY A 23 -10.85 9.76 14.29
N ASP A 24 -9.72 9.24 13.81
CA ASP A 24 -9.12 9.50 12.50
C ASP A 24 -8.28 8.28 12.10
N CYS A 25 -8.21 7.98 10.80
CA CYS A 25 -7.46 6.88 10.21
C CYS A 25 -6.56 7.33 9.05
N ASN A 26 -6.07 8.57 9.05
CA ASN A 26 -5.14 9.02 8.01
C ASN A 26 -3.90 8.11 7.88
N GLY A 27 -3.27 8.13 6.68
CA GLY A 27 -2.19 7.20 6.34
C GLY A 27 -1.01 7.17 7.32
N LYS A 28 -0.64 8.31 7.95
CA LYS A 28 0.43 8.35 8.96
C LYS A 28 0.07 7.60 10.24
N LEU A 29 -1.20 7.62 10.64
CA LEU A 29 -1.67 6.86 11.79
C LEU A 29 -1.67 5.36 11.47
N GLN A 30 -2.10 4.99 10.27
CA GLN A 30 -2.08 3.60 9.82
C GLN A 30 -0.66 3.04 9.72
N GLU A 31 0.26 3.76 9.09
CA GLU A 31 1.69 3.41 9.03
C GLU A 31 2.31 3.25 10.42
N LYS A 32 1.87 4.05 11.39
CA LYS A 32 2.36 3.99 12.77
C LYS A 32 1.81 2.80 13.56
N GLU A 33 0.51 2.52 13.47
CA GLU A 33 -0.14 1.54 14.35
C GLU A 33 -0.32 0.15 13.70
N GLY A 34 -0.45 0.11 12.36
CA GLY A 34 -0.64 -1.12 11.57
C GLY A 34 0.44 -2.20 11.77
N PRO A 35 1.75 -1.87 11.80
CA PRO A 35 2.81 -2.88 11.91
C PRO A 35 2.67 -3.77 13.17
N ALA A 36 2.36 -3.18 14.32
CA ALA A 36 2.21 -3.91 15.57
C ALA A 36 0.98 -4.84 15.57
N ILE A 37 -0.06 -4.50 14.79
CA ILE A 37 -1.26 -5.33 14.64
C ILE A 37 -0.95 -6.51 13.70
N ALA A 38 -0.28 -6.24 12.58
CA ALA A 38 0.16 -7.27 11.65
C ALA A 38 1.13 -8.27 12.28
N GLU A 39 2.10 -7.82 13.07
CA GLU A 39 3.02 -8.70 13.81
C GLU A 39 2.26 -9.73 14.67
N LYS A 40 1.26 -9.26 15.43
CA LYS A 40 0.46 -10.13 16.30
C LYS A 40 -0.35 -11.15 15.49
N LEU A 41 -0.91 -10.74 14.36
CA LEU A 41 -1.68 -11.62 13.48
C LEU A 41 -0.78 -12.67 12.81
N LEU A 42 0.29 -12.24 12.16
CA LEU A 42 1.20 -13.13 11.42
C LEU A 42 1.90 -14.14 12.33
N ARG A 43 2.27 -13.74 13.55
CA ARG A 43 2.80 -14.67 14.57
C ARG A 43 1.78 -15.76 14.92
N LYS A 44 0.51 -15.42 15.11
CA LYS A 44 -0.56 -16.40 15.40
C LYS A 44 -0.78 -17.38 14.24
N LEU A 45 -0.57 -16.91 13.01
CA LEU A 45 -0.69 -17.72 11.79
C LEU A 45 0.57 -18.54 11.46
N GLY A 46 1.65 -18.40 12.25
CA GLY A 46 2.87 -19.17 12.09
C GLY A 46 3.77 -18.71 10.94
N PHE A 47 3.69 -17.44 10.54
CA PHE A 47 4.60 -16.89 9.54
C PHE A 47 6.04 -16.84 10.06
N GLU A 48 6.99 -17.07 9.17
CA GLU A 48 8.41 -16.88 9.46
C GLU A 48 8.69 -15.41 9.82
N GLN A 49 9.61 -15.21 10.77
CA GLN A 49 9.93 -13.90 11.32
C GLN A 49 10.37 -12.92 10.23
N GLU A 50 11.24 -13.33 9.30
CA GLU A 50 11.73 -12.50 8.19
C GLU A 50 10.59 -12.03 7.27
N VAL A 51 9.64 -12.92 6.95
CA VAL A 51 8.45 -12.56 6.16
C VAL A 51 7.59 -11.56 6.92
N SER A 52 7.36 -11.82 8.21
CA SER A 52 6.57 -10.95 9.07
C SER A 52 7.19 -9.55 9.20
N GLU A 53 8.50 -9.45 9.39
CA GLU A 53 9.24 -8.18 9.47
C GLU A 53 9.15 -7.41 8.15
N ARG A 54 9.27 -8.08 7.01
CA ARG A 54 9.11 -7.42 5.72
C ARG A 54 7.67 -6.94 5.50
N VAL A 55 6.66 -7.71 5.88
CA VAL A 55 5.25 -7.25 5.82
C VAL A 55 5.02 -6.04 6.71
N GLN A 56 5.54 -6.04 7.93
CA GLN A 56 5.46 -4.89 8.84
C GLN A 56 6.14 -3.65 8.26
N TYR A 57 7.30 -3.83 7.62
CA TYR A 57 7.97 -2.74 6.91
C TYR A 57 7.09 -2.19 5.79
N LEU A 58 6.49 -3.04 4.96
CA LEU A 58 5.60 -2.61 3.88
C LEU A 58 4.40 -1.81 4.42
N ILE A 59 3.76 -2.30 5.49
CA ILE A 59 2.66 -1.60 6.18
C ILE A 59 3.12 -0.26 6.73
N ALA A 60 4.32 -0.18 7.31
CA ALA A 60 4.82 1.05 7.91
C ALA A 60 5.14 2.17 6.90
N HIS A 61 5.11 1.88 5.59
CA HIS A 61 5.53 2.84 4.58
C HIS A 61 4.59 2.94 3.37
N HIS A 62 3.50 2.16 3.26
CA HIS A 62 2.69 2.12 2.03
C HIS A 62 2.05 3.47 1.62
N HIS A 63 1.98 4.47 2.50
CA HIS A 63 1.57 5.85 2.17
C HIS A 63 2.74 6.81 1.90
N THR A 64 3.98 6.30 1.81
CA THR A 64 5.23 7.06 1.69
C THR A 64 5.91 6.80 0.33
N TYR A 65 5.63 7.61 -0.68
CA TYR A 65 6.02 7.30 -2.07
C TYR A 65 7.47 7.63 -2.46
N ASN A 66 8.32 8.05 -1.52
CA ASN A 66 9.73 8.33 -1.77
C ASN A 66 10.61 7.19 -1.23
N ASN A 67 11.79 7.00 -1.84
CA ASN A 67 12.78 5.99 -1.41
C ASN A 67 12.22 4.57 -1.29
N ILE A 68 11.39 4.15 -2.26
CA ILE A 68 10.83 2.80 -2.32
C ILE A 68 11.96 1.77 -2.35
N ASP A 69 12.07 0.99 -1.28
CA ASP A 69 12.99 -0.13 -1.14
C ASP A 69 12.30 -1.43 -1.56
N GLY A 70 12.75 -2.04 -2.66
CA GLY A 70 12.26 -3.34 -3.13
C GLY A 70 11.06 -3.31 -4.08
N ILE A 71 10.92 -4.37 -4.88
CA ILE A 71 9.87 -4.48 -5.91
C ILE A 71 8.49 -4.79 -5.32
N ASP A 72 8.44 -5.52 -4.21
CA ASP A 72 7.23 -5.78 -3.43
C ASP A 72 6.61 -4.48 -2.91
N TYR A 73 7.43 -3.57 -2.40
CA TYR A 73 6.97 -2.26 -1.97
C TYR A 73 6.41 -1.43 -3.11
N GLN A 74 7.12 -1.39 -4.24
CA GLN A 74 6.63 -0.70 -5.44
C GLN A 74 5.29 -1.27 -5.93
N ILE A 75 5.13 -2.60 -5.91
CA ILE A 75 3.89 -3.27 -6.30
C ILE A 75 2.75 -2.90 -5.35
N LEU A 76 2.98 -2.93 -4.04
CA LEU A 76 1.95 -2.62 -3.04
C LEU A 76 1.45 -1.18 -3.21
N VAL A 77 2.37 -0.22 -3.27
CA VAL A 77 2.05 1.20 -3.47
C VAL A 77 1.28 1.41 -4.76
N GLU A 78 1.74 0.83 -5.87
CA GLU A 78 1.05 0.99 -7.15
C GLU A 78 -0.35 0.41 -7.14
N ALA A 79 -0.56 -0.76 -6.51
CA ALA A 79 -1.85 -1.40 -6.43
C ALA A 79 -2.85 -0.60 -5.58
N ASP A 80 -2.41 -0.14 -4.40
CA ASP A 80 -3.20 0.73 -3.51
C ASP A 80 -3.59 2.04 -4.23
N PHE A 81 -2.63 2.70 -4.87
CA PHE A 81 -2.87 3.96 -5.57
C PHE A 81 -3.90 3.85 -6.70
N LEU A 82 -3.96 2.72 -7.42
CA LEU A 82 -4.95 2.50 -8.48
C LEU A 82 -6.39 2.52 -7.94
N VAL A 83 -6.62 1.89 -6.79
CA VAL A 83 -7.92 1.83 -6.14
C VAL A 83 -8.28 3.19 -5.56
N ASN A 84 -7.33 3.85 -4.87
CA ASN A 84 -7.54 5.19 -4.31
C ASN A 84 -7.94 6.22 -5.37
N ILE A 85 -7.28 6.25 -6.55
CA ILE A 85 -7.70 7.14 -7.65
C ILE A 85 -9.15 6.86 -8.07
N MET A 86 -9.54 5.58 -8.16
CA MET A 86 -10.87 5.18 -8.60
C MET A 86 -11.95 5.56 -7.57
N GLU A 87 -11.73 5.23 -6.30
CA GLU A 87 -12.70 5.40 -5.22
C GLU A 87 -12.88 6.86 -4.82
N ASP A 88 -11.79 7.63 -4.75
CA ASP A 88 -11.84 9.07 -4.46
C ASP A 88 -12.34 9.90 -5.66
N GLY A 89 -12.57 9.27 -6.81
CA GLY A 89 -12.98 9.95 -8.04
C GLY A 89 -11.97 11.01 -8.49
N LEU A 90 -10.67 10.76 -8.30
CA LEU A 90 -9.63 11.71 -8.65
C LEU A 90 -9.61 12.00 -10.16
N SER A 91 -9.18 13.21 -10.51
CA SER A 91 -9.18 13.65 -11.91
C SER A 91 -8.17 12.88 -12.76
N LYS A 92 -8.39 12.89 -14.10
CA LYS A 92 -7.44 12.30 -15.07
C LYS A 92 -6.04 12.90 -14.94
N GLU A 93 -5.93 14.18 -14.57
CA GLU A 93 -4.66 14.85 -14.32
C GLU A 93 -3.96 14.32 -13.06
N ALA A 94 -4.71 13.98 -12.01
CA ALA A 94 -4.15 13.34 -10.81
C ALA A 94 -3.63 11.94 -11.13
N ALA A 95 -4.40 11.14 -11.89
CA ALA A 95 -3.95 9.84 -12.39
C ALA A 95 -2.69 9.95 -13.25
N LEU A 96 -2.63 10.95 -14.15
CA LEU A 96 -1.45 11.20 -14.99
C LEU A 96 -0.21 11.59 -14.17
N LYS A 97 -0.37 12.43 -13.14
CA LYS A 97 0.72 12.78 -12.22
C LYS A 97 1.22 11.54 -11.47
N ALA A 98 0.32 10.70 -10.97
CA ALA A 98 0.71 9.46 -10.30
C ALA A 98 1.46 8.55 -11.28
N TYR A 99 0.93 8.34 -12.49
CA TYR A 99 1.54 7.52 -13.54
C TYR A 99 3.00 7.90 -13.84
N HIS A 100 3.33 9.20 -13.89
CA HIS A 100 4.69 9.65 -14.15
C HIS A 100 5.61 9.58 -12.92
N ASN A 101 5.09 9.94 -11.74
CA ASN A 101 5.92 10.16 -10.56
C ASN A 101 6.03 8.94 -9.65
N ILE A 102 4.94 8.18 -9.49
CA ILE A 102 4.80 7.08 -8.53
C ILE A 102 4.98 5.73 -9.23
N PHE A 103 4.26 5.49 -10.33
CA PHE A 103 4.32 4.20 -11.01
C PHE A 103 5.68 3.98 -11.70
N LYS A 104 6.30 2.83 -11.45
CA LYS A 104 7.58 2.37 -12.01
C LYS A 104 7.46 1.02 -12.69
N THR A 105 6.64 0.08 -12.18
CA THR A 105 6.54 -1.24 -12.80
C THR A 105 5.87 -1.16 -14.17
N SER A 106 6.27 -2.03 -15.09
CA SER A 106 5.66 -2.09 -16.42
C SER A 106 4.18 -2.46 -16.34
N CYS A 107 3.80 -3.31 -15.39
CA CYS A 107 2.43 -3.76 -15.17
C CYS A 107 1.56 -2.67 -14.55
N GLY A 108 1.98 -2.04 -13.44
CA GLY A 108 1.21 -0.96 -12.82
C GLY A 108 1.03 0.22 -13.77
N LYS A 109 2.05 0.57 -14.57
CA LYS A 109 1.89 1.56 -15.65
C LYS A 109 0.88 1.14 -16.71
N MET A 110 0.87 -0.13 -17.12
CA MET A 110 -0.13 -0.62 -18.07
C MET A 110 -1.53 -0.47 -17.50
N ILE A 111 -1.77 -0.98 -16.29
CA ILE A 111 -3.08 -0.94 -15.63
C ILE A 111 -3.55 0.50 -15.42
N CYS A 112 -2.68 1.38 -14.93
CA CYS A 112 -3.00 2.80 -14.73
C CYS A 112 -3.44 3.47 -16.04
N ARG A 113 -2.75 3.20 -17.16
CA ARG A 113 -3.17 3.75 -18.46
C ARG A 113 -4.52 3.24 -18.92
N GLU A 114 -4.78 1.95 -18.73
CA GLU A 114 -6.03 1.32 -19.14
C GLU A 114 -7.21 1.79 -18.28
N MET A 115 -7.04 1.88 -16.96
CA MET A 115 -8.08 2.33 -16.03
C MET A 115 -8.48 3.79 -16.24
N PHE A 116 -7.51 4.65 -16.58
CA PHE A 116 -7.72 6.11 -16.62
C PHE A 116 -7.57 6.73 -18.02
N ASP A 117 -7.53 5.90 -19.07
CA ASP A 117 -7.41 6.30 -20.47
C ASP A 117 -6.24 7.27 -20.74
N ILE A 118 -5.07 6.97 -20.16
CA ILE A 118 -3.87 7.79 -20.34
C ILE A 118 -3.22 7.42 -21.67
N THR A 119 -3.35 8.29 -22.67
CA THR A 119 -2.72 8.12 -23.98
C THR A 119 -1.20 8.30 -23.89
N ARG A 120 -0.47 7.60 -24.77
CA ARG A 120 1.00 7.69 -24.89
C ARG A 120 1.47 9.07 -25.34
#